data_AF-A0A7L4ZCY5-F1
#
_entry.id   AF-A0A7L4ZCY5-F1
#
_cell.length_a   1.000
_cell.length_b   1.000
_cell.length_c   1.000
_cell.angle_alpha   90.00
_cell.angle_beta   90.00
_cell.angle_gamma   90.00
#
_symmetry.space_group_name_H-M   'P 1'
#
loop_
_entity.id
_entity.type
_entity.pdbx_description
1 polymer ?
#
loop_
_entity_poly.entity_id
_entity_poly.type
_entity_poly.pdbx_seq_one_letter_code
_entity_poly.pdbx_strand_id
1 'polypeptide(L)'
;MATNLKATMTIPKNGHKIWTDMMQNPSNFKIPEGVNEGDFMAASYAKFSDGVSVFGGIAVGTADYNYPMFNVFDKDYNQIGGWPIDPSDWEGFGVTSVEFALNDAEDPMYTMEIVEAS
;
A
#
# COMPACT_ATOMS: atom_id res chain seq x y z
N MET A 1 -21.33 4.85 17.27
CA MET A 1 -20.81 3.80 16.38
C MET A 1 -19.83 4.48 15.47
N ALA A 2 -18.60 3.99 15.39
CA ALA A 2 -17.60 4.56 14.48
C ALA A 2 -18.09 4.42 13.03
N THR A 3 -17.80 5.42 12.20
CA THR A 3 -18.12 5.36 10.78
C THR A 3 -17.09 4.45 10.10
N ASN A 4 -17.55 3.34 9.49
CA ASN A 4 -16.68 2.48 8.70
C ASN A 4 -16.75 2.85 7.22
N LEU A 5 -15.61 3.21 6.64
CA LEU A 5 -15.47 3.49 5.23
C LEU A 5 -14.70 2.37 4.54
N LYS A 6 -15.19 1.95 3.37
CA LYS A 6 -14.58 0.87 2.59
C LYS A 6 -14.14 1.36 1.22
N ALA A 7 -13.00 0.86 0.77
CA ALA A 7 -12.52 1.04 -0.60
C ALA A 7 -11.78 -0.21 -1.07
N THR A 8 -11.61 -0.33 -2.38
CA THR A 8 -10.90 -1.45 -3.00
C THR A 8 -9.64 -0.95 -3.70
N MET A 9 -8.52 -1.58 -3.40
CA MET A 9 -7.28 -1.48 -4.17
C MET A 9 -7.21 -2.67 -5.12
N THR A 10 -7.28 -2.42 -6.43
CA THR A 10 -7.07 -3.47 -7.43
C THR A 10 -5.59 -3.58 -7.77
N ILE A 11 -5.00 -4.73 -7.47
CA ILE A 11 -3.62 -5.07 -7.87
C ILE A 11 -3.65 -5.91 -9.16
N PRO A 12 -2.54 -6.00 -9.91
CA PRO A 12 -2.48 -6.84 -11.10
C PRO A 12 -2.89 -8.29 -10.81
N LYS A 13 -3.29 -9.03 -11.86
CA LYS A 13 -3.54 -10.47 -11.76
C LYS A 13 -2.30 -11.21 -11.24
N ASN A 14 -2.48 -12.13 -10.28
CA ASN A 14 -1.37 -12.76 -9.53
C ASN A 14 -0.49 -11.74 -8.76
N GLY A 15 -1.02 -10.55 -8.48
CA GLY A 15 -0.31 -9.46 -7.83
C GLY A 15 0.25 -9.85 -6.47
N HIS A 16 -0.46 -10.66 -5.66
CA HIS A 16 0.06 -11.09 -4.36
C HIS A 16 1.37 -11.88 -4.51
N LYS A 17 1.40 -12.80 -5.48
CA LYS A 17 2.60 -13.59 -5.77
C LYS A 17 3.72 -12.72 -6.35
N ILE A 18 3.39 -11.86 -7.32
CA ILE A 18 4.39 -11.03 -8.00
C ILE A 18 5.01 -10.02 -7.02
N TRP A 19 4.19 -9.36 -6.20
CA TRP A 19 4.64 -8.34 -5.26
C TRP A 19 5.40 -8.97 -4.07
N THR A 20 5.02 -10.16 -3.64
CA THR A 20 5.83 -10.94 -2.69
C THR A 20 7.20 -11.30 -3.26
N ASP A 21 7.26 -11.75 -4.52
CA ASP A 21 8.52 -12.06 -5.19
C ASP A 21 9.39 -10.80 -5.36
N MET A 22 8.76 -9.66 -5.66
CA MET A 22 9.42 -8.35 -5.70
C MET A 22 10.05 -7.95 -4.36
N MET A 23 9.39 -8.26 -3.23
CA MET A 23 9.92 -8.00 -1.88
C MET A 23 11.10 -8.91 -1.56
N GLN A 24 10.93 -10.22 -1.76
CA GLN A 24 11.85 -11.25 -1.26
C GLN A 24 13.03 -11.52 -2.20
N ASN A 25 12.86 -11.30 -3.50
CA ASN A 25 13.87 -11.60 -4.52
C ASN A 25 14.14 -10.37 -5.40
N PRO A 26 14.56 -9.23 -4.83
CA PRO A 26 14.71 -7.96 -5.55
C PRO A 26 15.65 -8.09 -6.77
N SER A 27 16.66 -8.97 -6.72
CA SER A 27 17.58 -9.23 -7.83
C SER A 27 16.91 -9.79 -9.09
N ASN A 28 15.71 -10.38 -8.97
CA ASN A 28 14.95 -10.90 -10.10
C ASN A 28 14.21 -9.80 -10.87
N PHE A 29 14.12 -8.60 -10.31
CA PHE A 29 13.37 -7.49 -10.87
C PHE A 29 14.31 -6.38 -11.28
N LYS A 30 14.17 -5.92 -12.53
CA LYS A 30 14.90 -4.76 -12.99
C LYS A 30 14.19 -3.52 -12.46
N ILE A 31 14.89 -2.72 -11.65
CA ILE A 31 14.43 -1.39 -11.25
C ILE A 31 14.30 -0.52 -12.51
N PRO A 32 13.12 0.09 -12.77
CA PRO A 32 12.94 0.97 -13.92
C PRO A 32 13.91 2.17 -13.90
N GLU A 33 14.27 2.69 -15.07
CA GLU A 33 15.15 3.86 -15.16
C GLU A 33 14.51 5.07 -14.46
N GLY A 34 15.30 5.75 -13.62
CA GLY A 34 14.85 6.93 -12.86
C GLY A 34 14.15 6.64 -11.53
N VAL A 35 13.93 5.36 -11.18
CA VAL A 35 13.41 4.94 -9.89
C VAL A 35 14.58 4.69 -8.93
N ASN A 36 14.54 5.28 -7.74
CA ASN A 36 15.58 5.19 -6.72
C ASN A 36 15.06 4.47 -5.47
N GLU A 37 15.95 4.21 -4.52
CA GLU A 37 15.56 3.74 -3.18
C GLU A 37 14.52 4.67 -2.56
N GLY A 38 13.46 4.09 -2.01
CA GLY A 38 12.30 4.81 -1.48
C GLY A 38 11.19 5.08 -2.49
N ASP A 39 11.45 4.96 -3.79
CA ASP A 39 10.42 5.13 -4.82
C ASP A 39 9.61 3.83 -5.02
N PHE A 40 8.36 3.97 -5.48
CA PHE A 40 7.53 2.82 -5.82
C PHE A 40 8.05 2.11 -7.08
N MET A 41 8.39 0.83 -6.94
CA MET A 41 8.63 -0.07 -8.05
C MET A 41 7.32 -0.57 -8.67
N ALA A 42 6.31 -0.82 -7.83
CA ALA A 42 4.96 -1.18 -8.25
C ALA A 42 3.96 -0.59 -7.25
N ALA A 43 2.84 -0.07 -7.75
CA ALA A 43 1.82 0.52 -6.89
C ALA A 43 0.42 0.42 -7.50
N SER A 44 -0.56 0.40 -6.60
CA SER A 44 -1.98 0.57 -6.87
C SER A 44 -2.54 1.62 -5.92
N TYR A 45 -3.81 1.98 -6.11
CA TYR A 45 -4.48 2.91 -5.22
C TYR A 45 -5.89 2.44 -4.85
N ALA A 46 -6.37 2.95 -3.72
CA ALA A 46 -7.77 2.89 -3.31
C ALA A 46 -8.26 4.31 -3.01
N LYS A 47 -9.53 4.60 -3.29
CA LYS A 47 -10.16 5.88 -2.97
C LYS A 47 -11.44 5.63 -2.19
N PHE A 48 -11.53 6.23 -1.00
CA PHE A 48 -12.68 6.19 -0.12
C PHE A 48 -13.70 7.28 -0.50
N SER A 49 -14.94 7.09 -0.06
CA SER A 49 -16.07 7.97 -0.42
C SER A 49 -15.99 9.37 0.20
N ASP A 50 -15.22 9.55 1.28
CA ASP A 50 -14.96 10.82 1.95
C ASP A 50 -13.82 11.62 1.27
N GLY A 51 -13.18 11.05 0.25
CA GLY A 51 -12.08 11.66 -0.50
C GLY A 51 -10.70 11.21 -0.07
N VAL A 52 -10.56 10.48 1.04
CA VAL A 52 -9.29 9.88 1.44
C VAL A 52 -8.83 8.88 0.38
N SER A 53 -7.54 8.84 0.12
CA SER A 53 -6.96 7.86 -0.80
C SER A 53 -5.70 7.24 -0.24
N VAL A 54 -5.46 5.99 -0.62
CA VAL A 54 -4.27 5.23 -0.27
C VAL A 54 -3.56 4.90 -1.57
N PHE A 55 -2.28 5.23 -1.66
CA PHE A 55 -1.39 4.81 -2.73
C PHE A 55 -0.35 3.87 -2.12
N GLY A 56 -0.35 2.61 -2.54
CA GLY A 56 0.45 1.58 -1.88
C GLY A 56 0.93 0.49 -2.82
N GLY A 57 2.00 -0.17 -2.41
CA GLY A 57 2.64 -1.23 -3.17
C GLY A 57 4.05 -1.49 -2.68
N ILE A 58 4.97 -1.81 -3.59
CA ILE A 58 6.35 -2.17 -3.28
C ILE A 58 7.28 -1.01 -3.61
N ALA A 59 7.99 -0.53 -2.60
CA ALA A 59 9.06 0.44 -2.73
C ALA A 59 10.41 -0.24 -2.93
N VAL A 60 11.30 0.41 -3.68
CA VAL A 60 12.69 -0.02 -3.85
C VAL A 60 13.40 0.15 -2.52
N GLY A 61 13.97 -0.93 -2.00
CA GLY A 61 14.82 -0.90 -0.82
C GLY A 61 16.29 -0.98 -1.19
N THR A 62 17.02 -1.75 -0.40
CA THR A 62 18.45 -1.99 -0.62
C THR A 62 18.65 -3.09 -1.67
N ALA A 63 19.90 -3.43 -1.98
CA ALA A 63 20.21 -4.57 -2.83
C ALA A 63 19.67 -5.91 -2.28
N ASP A 64 19.41 -5.97 -0.97
CA ASP A 64 19.04 -7.21 -0.28
C ASP A 64 17.53 -7.42 -0.15
N TYR A 65 16.72 -6.34 -0.15
CA TYR A 65 15.26 -6.44 -0.04
C TYR A 65 14.55 -5.19 -0.54
N ASN A 66 13.35 -5.39 -1.10
CA ASN A 66 12.35 -4.33 -1.28
C ASN A 66 11.31 -4.43 -0.17
N TYR A 67 10.53 -3.36 0.04
CA TYR A 67 9.58 -3.30 1.16
C TYR A 67 8.23 -2.72 0.74
N PRO A 68 7.13 -3.11 1.40
CA PRO A 68 5.82 -2.53 1.17
C PRO A 68 5.77 -1.10 1.71
N MET A 69 5.07 -0.22 1.01
CA MET A 69 4.88 1.16 1.43
C MET A 69 3.45 1.61 1.12
N PHE A 70 2.87 2.38 2.03
CA PHE A 70 1.53 2.95 1.86
C PHE A 70 1.57 4.43 2.24
N ASN A 71 1.26 5.28 1.26
CA ASN A 71 1.05 6.70 1.45
C ASN A 71 -0.45 6.96 1.50
N VAL A 72 -0.91 7.61 2.57
CA VAL A 72 -2.31 7.99 2.74
C VAL A 72 -2.44 9.49 2.49
N PHE A 73 -3.46 9.88 1.75
CA PHE A 73 -3.71 11.27 1.38
C PHE A 73 -5.12 11.68 1.80
N ASP A 74 -5.26 12.90 2.30
CA ASP A 74 -6.56 13.50 2.57
C ASP A 74 -7.30 13.87 1.27
N LYS A 75 -8.52 14.39 1.42
CA LYS A 75 -9.38 14.82 0.29
C LYS A 75 -8.78 15.94 -0.57
N ASP A 76 -7.78 16.66 -0.04
CA ASP A 76 -7.10 17.77 -0.69
C ASP A 76 -5.71 17.34 -1.24
N TYR A 77 -5.43 16.04 -1.24
CA TYR A 77 -4.17 15.40 -1.68
C TYR A 77 -2.95 15.74 -0.83
N ASN A 78 -3.13 16.17 0.42
CA ASN A 78 -2.01 16.28 1.35
C ASN A 78 -1.69 14.89 1.90
N GLN A 79 -0.40 14.53 1.89
CA GLN A 79 0.05 13.30 2.52
C GLN A 79 -0.15 13.38 4.04
N ILE A 80 -0.82 12.40 4.59
CA ILE A 80 -1.02 12.23 6.03
C ILE A 80 0.24 11.58 6.60
N GLY A 81 0.89 12.27 7.53
CA GLY A 81 2.07 11.76 8.25
C GLY A 81 1.70 10.73 9.33
N GLY A 82 2.71 10.18 10.01
CA GLY A 82 2.50 9.29 11.14
C GLY A 82 2.22 7.82 10.79
N TRP A 83 2.47 7.43 9.54
CA TRP A 83 2.33 6.04 9.05
C TRP A 83 1.01 5.38 9.46
N PRO A 84 -0.15 5.89 8.98
CA PRO A 84 -1.46 5.34 9.36
C PRO A 84 -1.61 3.84 9.04
N ILE A 85 -0.83 3.37 8.07
CA ILE A 85 -0.65 1.96 7.74
C ILE A 85 0.82 1.62 7.99
N ASP A 86 1.07 0.68 8.90
CA ASP A 86 2.41 0.17 9.18
C ASP A 86 2.57 -1.26 8.61
N PRO A 87 3.30 -1.41 7.49
CA PRO A 87 3.56 -2.71 6.90
C PRO A 87 4.94 -3.28 7.27
N SER A 88 5.63 -2.77 8.31
CA SER A 88 7.01 -3.14 8.64
C SER A 88 7.23 -4.64 8.87
N ASP A 89 6.22 -5.31 9.42
CA ASP A 89 6.29 -6.72 9.80
C ASP A 89 5.85 -7.65 8.66
N TRP A 90 5.58 -7.11 7.47
CA TRP A 90 5.13 -7.91 6.33
C TRP A 90 6.31 -8.61 5.67
N GLU A 91 6.38 -9.92 5.84
CA GLU A 91 7.35 -10.76 5.14
C GLU A 91 6.98 -11.01 3.66
N GLY A 92 5.79 -10.59 3.23
CA GLY A 92 5.30 -10.71 1.86
C GLY A 92 3.99 -9.95 1.64
N PHE A 93 3.60 -9.75 0.38
CA PHE A 93 2.39 -9.01 0.02
C PHE A 93 1.15 -9.94 -0.06
N GLY A 94 0.96 -10.77 0.97
CA GLY A 94 -0.13 -11.75 1.06
C GLY A 94 -1.43 -11.19 1.67
N VAL A 95 -1.43 -9.94 2.10
CA VAL A 95 -2.59 -9.31 2.75
C VAL A 95 -3.74 -9.09 1.77
N THR A 96 -4.96 -9.39 2.20
CA THR A 96 -6.18 -9.19 1.39
C THR A 96 -7.03 -8.01 1.89
N SER A 97 -6.70 -7.46 3.05
CA SER A 97 -7.34 -6.27 3.60
C SER A 97 -6.41 -5.56 4.58
N VAL A 98 -6.53 -4.23 4.66
CA VAL A 98 -5.84 -3.39 5.64
C VAL A 98 -6.88 -2.53 6.35
N GLU A 99 -6.86 -2.52 7.67
CA GLU A 99 -7.64 -1.59 8.49
C GLU A 99 -6.73 -0.52 9.06
N PHE A 100 -7.18 0.74 9.01
CA PHE A 100 -6.41 1.87 9.54
C PHE A 100 -7.31 3.03 9.95
N ALA A 101 -6.78 3.91 10.78
CA ALA A 101 -7.42 5.16 11.18
C ALA A 101 -6.48 6.34 10.96
N LEU A 102 -7.05 7.54 10.82
CA LEU A 102 -6.29 8.77 10.62
C LEU A 102 -6.09 9.57 11.92
N ASN A 103 -6.63 9.07 13.04
CA ASN A 103 -6.61 9.73 14.33
C ASN A 103 -6.71 8.69 15.46
N ASP A 104 -6.29 9.11 16.67
CA ASP A 104 -6.30 8.27 17.87
C ASP A 104 -7.71 7.87 18.34
N ALA A 105 -8.74 8.55 17.86
CA ALA A 105 -10.12 8.23 18.19
C ALA A 105 -10.69 7.10 17.29
N GLU A 106 -9.94 6.66 16.29
CA GLU A 106 -10.30 5.57 15.37
C GLU A 106 -11.63 5.78 14.63
N ASP A 107 -12.01 7.04 14.40
CA ASP A 107 -13.26 7.40 13.70
C ASP A 107 -13.01 8.50 12.64
N PRO A 108 -13.27 8.23 11.35
CA PRO A 108 -13.71 6.96 10.79
C PRO A 108 -12.60 5.88 10.80
N MET A 109 -13.03 4.63 10.87
CA MET A 109 -12.17 3.46 10.61
C MET A 109 -12.25 3.12 9.12
N TYR A 110 -11.10 2.95 8.48
CA TYR A 110 -10.99 2.66 7.06
C TYR A 110 -10.67 1.18 6.87
N THR A 111 -11.41 0.50 6.01
CA THR A 111 -11.09 -0.85 5.53
C THR A 111 -10.78 -0.80 4.04
N MET A 112 -9.52 -1.03 3.68
CA MET A 112 -9.10 -1.19 2.30
C MET A 112 -9.04 -2.68 1.94
N GLU A 113 -9.90 -3.13 1.04
CA GLU A 113 -9.83 -4.48 0.47
C GLU A 113 -8.82 -4.50 -0.69
N ILE A 114 -7.98 -5.52 -0.75
CA ILE A 114 -6.99 -5.72 -1.81
C ILE A 114 -7.46 -6.89 -2.67
N VAL A 115 -7.69 -6.63 -3.95
CA VAL A 115 -8.21 -7.63 -4.89
C VAL A 115 -7.35 -7.71 -6.14
N GLU A 116 -7.15 -8.91 -6.67
CA GLU A 116 -6.45 -9.09 -7.94
C GLU A 116 -7.38 -8.81 -9.12
N ALA A 117 -6.84 -8.19 -10.17
CA ALA A 117 -7.54 -8.04 -11.44
C ALA A 117 -7.84 -9.41 -12.07
N SER A 118 -9.01 -9.52 -12.73
CA SER A 118 -9.48 -10.76 -13.39
C SER A 118 -8.70 -11.11 -14.65
#